data_AF-A0A8S1X953-F1
#
_entry.id   AF-A0A8S1X953-F1
#
_cell.length_a   1.000
_cell.length_b   1.000
_cell.length_c   1.000
_cell.angle_alpha   90.00
_cell.angle_beta   90.00
_cell.angle_gamma   90.00
#
_symmetry.space_group_name_H-M   'P 1'
#
loop_
_entity.id
_entity.type
_entity.pdbx_description
1 polymer ?
#
loop_
_entity_poly.entity_id
_entity_poly.type
_entity_poly.pdbx_seq_one_letter_code
_entity_poly.pdbx_strand_id
1 'polypeptide(L)'
;MHFCTEHHQQPFNLICVAQHYCQRKLCQECQHEHGVDSKQILSIHKFQDKLKKRVEKFNLITQISQQNYTSLHLNFKSLLVQSEEMIKNMYQNLTQSINKIFDMVEQEDQYYHNLLSQFTNPLELSYIDINKLVQILKEKTLENWNSQKEQYLSQLNKVRQWLDIEMSNFVGKFNRDLIKDVESIVKIEKIELTDDYYWQEGIKEYECQQYTKTPNNDLIAVKAKFTVTKTKNKEIIYSSYGMSQRIEQIKEISNKKPELLRNLDQIKHLQWVGEYGSNHKKVGKWIVTWKGQSLYGVGGLYSDDGKKQGKWKELIPNYCDEAQVYEFGEYVNDERNGIWKYILSTTEIGGGLYLENGKKNGQWIELSDNFWSLSQVTYHGQYQNGNKLGKWEINYHNEIIGGGSYLENCYKNGYWEEQNDNFFCDCQVTYNGIYKKGIKIGKWNTNYRYNSDQQFEQIGGGNYDDHGIKNGKWTELSEKFWNLNQVIYHGNYHIGKKYGKWEELERNKWMKHEGFKKIGEQKYEDQCVIF
;
A
#
# COMPACT_ATOMS: atom_id res chain seq x y z
N MET A 1 44.45 -34.68 35.07
CA MET A 1 44.00 -35.06 33.71
C MET A 1 42.63 -35.70 33.83
N HIS A 2 41.72 -35.41 32.90
CA HIS A 2 40.45 -36.10 32.84
C HIS A 2 40.57 -37.28 31.86
N PHE A 3 40.20 -38.47 32.31
CA PHE A 3 40.27 -39.70 31.54
C PHE A 3 38.91 -40.06 30.96
N CYS A 4 38.93 -40.80 29.85
CA CYS A 4 37.73 -41.30 29.21
C CYS A 4 36.94 -42.22 30.14
N THR A 5 35.60 -42.06 30.14
CA THR A 5 34.69 -42.87 30.96
C THR A 5 34.62 -44.31 30.47
N GLU A 6 34.77 -44.53 29.16
CA GLU A 6 34.79 -45.88 28.56
C GLU A 6 36.22 -46.43 28.48
N HIS A 7 37.23 -45.57 28.36
CA HIS A 7 38.63 -45.93 28.18
C HIS A 7 39.49 -45.33 29.32
N HIS A 8 39.41 -45.91 30.51
CA HIS A 8 39.89 -45.31 31.78
C HIS A 8 41.38 -44.91 31.83
N GLN A 9 42.22 -45.43 30.92
CA GLN A 9 43.64 -45.08 30.84
C GLN A 9 43.95 -44.02 29.77
N GLN A 10 42.98 -43.67 28.93
CA GLN A 10 43.16 -42.73 27.83
C GLN A 10 42.68 -41.33 28.23
N PRO A 11 43.56 -40.30 28.18
CA PRO A 11 43.14 -38.92 28.41
C PRO A 11 42.25 -38.42 27.27
N PHE A 12 41.40 -37.44 27.57
CA PHE A 12 40.68 -36.68 26.54
C PHE A 12 41.64 -35.71 25.86
N ASN A 13 41.81 -35.85 24.55
CA ASN A 13 42.77 -35.05 23.76
C ASN A 13 42.06 -34.26 22.64
N LEU A 14 40.79 -34.60 22.38
CA LEU A 14 40.03 -34.17 21.22
C LEU A 14 38.65 -33.63 21.64
N ILE A 15 38.13 -32.71 20.85
CA ILE A 15 36.81 -32.11 20.99
C ILE A 15 36.05 -32.19 19.67
N CYS A 16 34.86 -32.78 19.70
CA CYS A 16 33.93 -32.75 18.58
C CYS A 16 33.19 -31.39 18.52
N VAL A 17 33.16 -30.77 17.34
CA VAL A 17 32.49 -29.47 17.10
C VAL A 17 31.30 -29.55 16.13
N ALA A 18 30.92 -30.75 15.68
CA ALA A 18 29.76 -30.94 14.79
C ALA A 18 28.42 -30.61 15.48
N GLN A 19 27.37 -30.28 14.74
CA GLN A 19 26.07 -29.91 15.31
C GLN A 19 25.19 -31.14 15.59
N HIS A 20 25.53 -31.92 16.62
CA HIS A 20 24.71 -33.05 17.09
C HIS A 20 24.81 -33.22 18.61
N TYR A 21 23.95 -34.05 19.18
CA TYR A 21 23.99 -34.36 20.61
C TYR A 21 24.96 -35.50 20.87
N CYS A 22 26.12 -35.20 21.47
CA CYS A 22 27.11 -36.22 21.81
C CYS A 22 28.01 -35.81 22.98
N GLN A 23 28.76 -36.78 23.52
CA GLN A 23 29.85 -36.50 24.44
C GLN A 23 30.99 -35.83 23.66
N ARG A 24 31.15 -34.52 23.86
CA ARG A 24 32.04 -33.68 23.05
C ARG A 24 33.53 -33.96 23.25
N LYS A 25 33.91 -34.47 24.42
CA LYS A 25 35.30 -34.79 24.77
C LYS A 25 35.58 -36.22 24.35
N LEU A 26 36.58 -36.41 23.50
CA LEU A 26 36.92 -37.71 22.92
C LEU A 26 38.38 -38.07 23.26
N CYS A 27 38.62 -39.33 23.61
CA CYS A 27 39.95 -39.93 23.52
C CYS A 27 40.18 -40.42 22.07
N GLN A 28 41.38 -40.94 21.78
CA GLN A 28 41.73 -41.39 20.44
C GLN A 28 40.88 -42.59 19.98
N GLU A 29 40.52 -43.49 20.88
CA GLU A 29 39.68 -44.66 20.58
C GLU A 29 38.24 -44.22 20.28
N CYS A 30 37.63 -43.41 21.15
CA CYS A 30 36.29 -42.87 20.93
C CYS A 30 36.15 -42.04 19.65
N GLN A 31 37.23 -41.46 19.10
CA GLN A 31 37.19 -40.74 17.83
C GLN A 31 36.77 -41.66 16.67
N HIS A 32 37.29 -42.88 16.63
CA HIS A 32 37.02 -43.83 15.55
C HIS A 32 35.58 -44.33 15.59
N GLU A 33 35.03 -44.48 16.79
CA GLU A 33 33.66 -44.95 17.03
C GLU A 33 32.63 -43.82 16.88
N HIS A 34 33.05 -42.55 16.97
CA HIS A 34 32.13 -41.41 16.98
C HIS A 34 31.34 -41.24 15.68
N GLY A 35 31.81 -41.80 14.56
CA GLY A 35 31.12 -41.76 13.27
C GLY A 35 31.02 -40.37 12.63
N VAL A 36 31.78 -39.39 13.13
CA VAL A 36 31.78 -38.00 12.65
C VAL A 36 33.02 -37.75 11.81
N ASP A 37 32.89 -36.96 10.76
CA ASP A 37 34.02 -36.51 9.92
C ASP A 37 35.17 -35.99 10.81
N SER A 38 36.38 -36.50 10.59
CA SER A 38 37.59 -36.12 11.33
C SER A 38 37.89 -34.63 11.25
N LYS A 39 37.39 -33.92 10.24
CA LYS A 39 37.48 -32.45 10.13
C LYS A 39 36.71 -31.71 11.22
N GLN A 40 35.67 -32.33 11.78
CA GLN A 40 34.84 -31.81 12.87
C GLN A 40 35.37 -32.20 14.26
N ILE A 41 36.56 -32.79 14.33
CA ILE A 41 37.21 -33.18 15.57
C ILE A 41 38.53 -32.43 15.68
N LEU A 42 38.70 -31.66 16.75
CA LEU A 42 39.85 -30.81 16.97
C LEU A 42 40.62 -31.28 18.18
N SER A 43 41.95 -31.19 18.15
CA SER A 43 42.71 -31.32 19.40
C SER A 43 42.34 -30.19 20.36
N ILE A 44 42.45 -30.44 21.66
CA ILE A 44 42.13 -29.44 22.70
C ILE A 44 42.89 -28.13 22.45
N HIS A 45 44.18 -28.21 22.09
CA HIS A 45 44.98 -27.02 21.76
C HIS A 45 44.40 -26.26 20.55
N LYS A 46 44.08 -26.96 19.45
CA LYS A 46 43.48 -26.32 18.26
C LYS A 46 42.09 -25.73 18.57
N PHE A 47 41.32 -26.37 19.44
CA PHE A 47 40.04 -25.85 19.91
C PHE A 47 40.23 -24.58 20.75
N GLN A 48 41.16 -24.59 21.71
CA GLN A 48 41.50 -23.43 22.54
C GLN A 48 41.99 -22.25 21.68
N ASP A 49 42.86 -22.49 20.69
CA ASP A 49 43.33 -21.46 19.77
C ASP A 49 42.19 -20.86 18.94
N LYS A 50 41.29 -21.72 18.40
CA LYS A 50 40.12 -21.25 17.66
C LYS A 50 39.17 -20.45 18.56
N LEU A 51 38.99 -20.88 19.81
CA LEU A 51 38.15 -20.19 20.79
C LEU A 51 38.76 -18.82 21.14
N LYS A 52 40.06 -18.76 21.42
CA LYS A 52 40.79 -17.53 21.72
C LYS A 52 40.69 -16.53 20.56
N LYS A 53 40.95 -16.97 19.33
CA LYS A 53 40.77 -16.13 18.12
C LYS A 53 39.34 -15.62 17.96
N ARG A 54 38.34 -16.45 18.30
CA ARG A 54 36.92 -16.07 18.20
C ARG A 54 36.52 -15.06 19.30
N VAL A 55 37.08 -15.20 20.50
CA VAL A 55 36.91 -14.25 21.62
C VAL A 55 37.61 -12.91 21.30
N GLU A 56 38.83 -12.94 20.79
CA GLU A 56 39.55 -11.73 20.34
C GLU A 56 38.78 -11.00 19.23
N LYS A 57 38.26 -11.74 18.25
CA LYS A 57 37.39 -11.18 17.21
C LYS A 57 36.10 -10.57 17.80
N PHE A 58 35.47 -11.23 18.77
CA PHE A 58 34.26 -10.73 19.44
C PHE A 58 34.54 -9.44 20.22
N ASN A 59 35.65 -9.37 20.96
CA ASN A 59 36.05 -8.17 21.70
C ASN A 59 36.36 -6.99 20.77
N LEU A 60 37.02 -7.25 19.63
CA LEU A 60 37.29 -6.22 18.61
C LEU A 60 35.98 -5.69 18.00
N ILE A 61 35.02 -6.57 17.69
CA ILE A 61 33.69 -6.18 17.21
C ILE A 61 32.96 -5.34 18.27
N THR A 62 33.05 -5.73 19.54
CA THR A 62 32.41 -5.01 20.64
C THR A 62 32.96 -3.59 20.79
N GLN A 63 34.28 -3.41 20.73
CA GLN A 63 34.91 -2.08 20.79
C GLN A 63 34.55 -1.20 19.59
N ILE A 64 34.57 -1.76 18.37
CA ILE A 64 34.14 -1.06 17.15
C ILE A 64 32.66 -0.66 17.25
N SER A 65 31.81 -1.54 17.77
CA SER A 65 30.38 -1.26 17.95
C SER A 65 30.12 -0.13 18.96
N GLN A 66 30.88 -0.07 20.06
CA GLN A 66 30.73 0.97 21.08
C GLN A 66 31.17 2.36 20.58
N GLN A 67 32.28 2.42 19.84
CA GLN A 67 32.74 3.68 19.23
C GLN A 67 31.75 4.19 18.17
N ASN A 68 31.25 3.29 17.32
CA ASN A 68 30.25 3.63 16.31
C ASN A 68 28.91 4.06 16.93
N TYR A 69 28.46 3.39 17.99
CA TYR A 69 27.24 3.76 18.71
C TYR A 69 27.34 5.14 19.35
N THR A 70 28.48 5.47 19.96
CA THR A 70 28.70 6.78 20.59
C THR A 70 28.69 7.91 19.55
N SER A 71 29.38 7.70 18.42
CA SER A 71 29.40 8.64 17.30
C SER A 71 28.00 8.86 16.72
N LEU A 72 27.27 7.78 16.48
CA LEU A 72 25.89 7.82 15.99
C LEU A 72 24.96 8.56 16.96
N HIS A 73 25.03 8.25 18.24
CA HIS A 73 24.20 8.91 19.26
C HIS A 73 24.45 10.43 19.28
N LEU A 74 25.70 10.86 19.14
CA LEU A 74 26.04 12.29 19.04
C LEU A 74 25.48 12.92 17.75
N ASN A 75 25.58 12.23 16.61
CA ASN A 75 25.01 12.72 15.34
C ASN A 75 23.49 12.86 15.43
N PHE A 76 22.80 11.87 15.97
CA PHE A 76 21.35 11.90 16.14
C PHE A 76 20.92 13.02 17.09
N LYS A 77 21.64 13.20 18.21
CA LYS A 77 21.41 14.31 19.13
C LYS A 77 21.59 15.67 18.44
N SER A 78 22.64 15.83 17.62
CA SER A 78 22.86 17.05 16.84
C SER A 78 21.73 17.31 15.84
N LEU A 79 21.27 16.27 15.13
CA LEU A 79 20.17 16.36 14.16
C LEU A 79 18.87 16.80 14.83
N LEU A 80 18.58 16.28 16.03
CA LEU A 80 17.39 16.67 16.81
C LEU A 80 17.44 18.13 17.24
N VAL A 81 18.60 18.62 17.71
CA VAL A 81 18.76 20.03 18.14
C VAL A 81 18.55 20.98 16.96
N GLN A 82 19.16 20.68 15.80
CA GLN A 82 18.98 21.49 14.59
C GLN A 82 17.52 21.49 14.11
N SER A 83 16.85 20.35 14.20
CA SER A 83 15.44 20.19 13.86
C SER A 83 14.53 21.04 14.75
N GLU A 84 14.77 21.01 16.07
CA GLU A 84 14.03 21.80 17.04
C GLU A 84 14.18 23.30 16.78
N GLU A 85 15.40 23.77 16.51
CA GLU A 85 15.69 25.17 16.21
C GLU A 85 14.97 25.64 14.93
N MET A 86 15.00 24.83 13.86
CA MET A 86 14.29 25.14 12.62
C MET A 86 12.77 25.26 12.83
N ILE A 87 12.16 24.34 13.58
CA ILE A 87 10.72 24.38 13.88
C ILE A 87 10.38 25.63 14.70
N LYS A 88 11.19 25.98 15.70
CA LYS A 88 11.01 27.21 16.49
C LYS A 88 11.04 28.46 15.60
N ASN A 89 11.99 28.54 14.67
CA ASN A 89 12.09 29.67 13.74
C ASN A 89 10.87 29.77 12.82
N MET A 90 10.40 28.65 12.26
CA MET A 90 9.18 28.62 11.44
C MET A 90 7.95 29.10 12.24
N TYR A 91 7.80 28.63 13.47
CA TYR A 91 6.70 29.02 14.35
C TYR A 91 6.72 30.52 14.69
N GLN A 92 7.89 31.07 15.00
CA GLN A 92 8.05 32.50 15.29
C GLN A 92 7.69 33.37 14.08
N ASN A 93 8.15 33.01 12.88
CA ASN A 93 7.84 33.74 11.65
C ASN A 93 6.35 33.72 11.32
N LEU A 94 5.68 32.58 11.52
CA LEU A 94 4.24 32.46 11.34
C LEU A 94 3.49 33.36 12.33
N THR A 95 3.87 33.29 13.61
CA THR A 95 3.25 34.09 14.68
C THR A 95 3.37 35.59 14.39
N GLN A 96 4.55 36.06 13.99
CA GLN A 96 4.78 37.46 13.62
C GLN A 96 3.92 37.89 12.43
N SER A 97 3.80 37.04 11.40
CA SER A 97 3.00 37.33 10.21
C SER A 97 1.51 37.41 10.53
N ILE A 98 1.02 36.50 11.38
CA ILE A 98 -0.36 36.49 11.86
C ILE A 98 -0.64 37.78 12.65
N ASN A 99 0.16 38.07 13.68
CA ASN A 99 -0.05 39.24 14.53
C ASN A 99 -0.06 40.53 13.73
N LYS A 100 0.90 40.71 12.80
CA LYS A 100 0.94 41.89 11.93
C LYS A 100 -0.34 42.08 11.12
N ILE A 101 -0.90 41.00 10.58
CA ILE A 101 -2.14 41.06 9.79
C ILE A 101 -3.34 41.39 10.69
N PHE A 102 -3.42 40.77 11.86
CA PHE A 102 -4.48 41.07 12.84
C PHE A 102 -4.42 42.52 13.31
N ASP A 103 -3.23 43.03 13.65
CA ASP A 103 -3.03 44.42 14.07
C ASP A 103 -3.50 45.41 12.98
N MET A 104 -3.18 45.14 11.72
CA MET A 104 -3.62 45.97 10.59
C MET A 104 -5.14 45.95 10.40
N VAL A 105 -5.78 44.79 10.57
CA VAL A 105 -7.24 44.65 10.47
C VAL A 105 -7.94 45.34 11.64
N GLU A 106 -7.44 45.14 12.85
CA GLU A 106 -8.02 45.72 14.06
C GLU A 106 -7.90 47.25 14.09
N GLN A 107 -6.74 47.80 13.72
CA GLN A 107 -6.55 49.25 13.64
C GLN A 107 -7.53 49.93 12.69
N GLU A 108 -7.75 49.33 11.51
CA GLU A 108 -8.66 49.87 10.51
C GLU A 108 -10.13 49.67 10.91
N ASP A 109 -10.49 48.53 11.52
CA ASP A 109 -11.84 48.31 12.05
C ASP A 109 -12.17 49.28 13.19
N GLN A 110 -11.23 49.51 14.10
CA GLN A 110 -11.37 50.51 15.16
C GLN A 110 -11.49 51.92 14.57
N TYR A 111 -10.76 52.23 13.51
CA TYR A 111 -10.88 53.52 12.80
C TYR A 111 -12.30 53.73 12.27
N TYR A 112 -12.87 52.78 11.53
CA TYR A 112 -14.25 52.88 11.03
C TYR A 112 -15.29 52.87 12.15
N HIS A 113 -15.09 52.08 13.20
CA HIS A 113 -15.99 52.05 14.35
C HIS A 113 -16.04 53.39 15.09
N ASN A 114 -14.89 54.00 15.34
CA ASN A 114 -14.80 55.32 15.97
C ASN A 114 -15.45 56.40 15.09
N LEU A 115 -15.19 56.36 13.78
CA LEU A 115 -15.78 57.27 12.80
C LEU A 115 -17.33 57.20 12.79
N LEU A 116 -17.90 56.00 12.89
CA LEU A 116 -19.36 55.79 12.86
C LEU A 116 -20.02 56.07 14.22
N SER A 117 -19.36 55.75 15.34
CA SER A 117 -19.90 55.95 16.68
C SER A 117 -19.92 57.42 17.11
N GLN A 118 -18.98 58.24 16.60
CA GLN A 118 -18.95 59.70 16.83
C GLN A 118 -19.95 60.48 15.96
N PHE A 119 -20.76 59.81 15.14
CA PHE A 119 -21.74 60.42 14.24
C PHE A 119 -23.02 60.89 14.97
N THR A 120 -22.88 61.59 16.08
CA THR A 120 -24.02 62.22 16.78
C THR A 120 -24.32 63.63 16.27
N ASN A 121 -23.32 64.34 15.73
CA ASN A 121 -23.49 65.64 15.08
C ASN A 121 -22.47 65.83 13.93
N PRO A 122 -22.89 65.74 12.65
CA PRO A 122 -21.98 65.86 11.50
C PRO A 122 -21.20 67.19 11.42
N LEU A 123 -21.69 68.24 12.09
CA LEU A 123 -21.06 69.57 12.10
C LEU A 123 -19.80 69.64 12.96
N GLU A 124 -19.57 68.66 13.85
CA GLU A 124 -18.42 68.61 14.75
C GLU A 124 -17.27 67.73 14.22
N LEU A 125 -17.49 67.04 13.10
CA LEU A 125 -16.51 66.17 12.48
C LEU A 125 -15.46 66.95 11.70
N SER A 126 -14.24 66.42 11.65
CA SER A 126 -13.21 66.99 10.80
C SER A 126 -13.59 66.88 9.32
N TYR A 127 -13.10 67.80 8.48
CA TYR A 127 -13.32 67.74 7.04
C TYR A 127 -12.86 66.40 6.42
N ILE A 128 -11.83 65.76 6.99
CA ILE A 128 -11.32 64.46 6.55
C ILE A 128 -12.33 63.35 6.86
N ASP A 129 -12.91 63.37 8.06
CA ASP A 129 -13.90 62.39 8.50
C ASP A 129 -15.22 62.54 7.74
N ILE A 130 -15.66 63.78 7.49
CA ILE A 130 -16.83 64.06 6.66
C ILE A 130 -16.62 63.52 5.24
N ASN A 131 -15.45 63.76 4.62
CA ASN A 131 -15.17 63.23 3.29
C ASN A 131 -15.14 61.70 3.25
N LYS A 132 -14.60 61.04 4.28
CA LYS A 132 -14.62 59.57 4.37
C LYS A 132 -16.02 59.02 4.58
N LEU A 133 -16.87 59.68 5.37
CA LEU A 133 -18.29 59.32 5.50
C LEU A 133 -19.05 59.53 4.18
N VAL A 134 -18.75 60.60 3.46
CA VAL A 134 -19.30 60.83 2.12
C VAL A 134 -18.84 59.75 1.14
N GLN A 135 -17.58 59.30 1.22
CA GLN A 135 -17.09 58.15 0.45
C GLN A 135 -17.81 56.85 0.85
N ILE A 136 -18.01 56.59 2.14
CA ILE A 136 -18.79 55.43 2.61
C ILE A 136 -20.23 55.45 2.06
N LEU A 137 -20.87 56.63 1.98
CA LEU A 137 -22.24 56.78 1.49
C LEU A 137 -22.37 56.76 -0.04
N LYS A 138 -21.42 57.35 -0.75
CA LYS A 138 -21.46 57.51 -2.22
C LYS A 138 -20.72 56.41 -2.97
N GLU A 139 -19.73 55.80 -2.35
CA GLU A 139 -18.84 54.82 -2.95
C GLU A 139 -18.91 53.49 -2.22
N LYS A 140 -18.23 52.50 -2.79
CA LYS A 140 -18.10 51.14 -2.27
C LYS A 140 -17.03 51.04 -1.18
N THR A 141 -16.79 52.07 -0.35
CA THR A 141 -15.64 52.11 0.57
C THR A 141 -15.63 50.94 1.57
N LEU A 142 -16.78 50.59 2.15
CA LEU A 142 -16.89 49.41 3.03
C LEU A 142 -16.72 48.09 2.24
N GLU A 143 -17.17 48.03 0.99
CA GLU A 143 -16.93 46.87 0.12
C GLU A 143 -15.45 46.77 -0.28
N ASN A 144 -14.76 47.89 -0.45
CA ASN A 144 -13.32 47.97 -0.71
C ASN A 144 -12.53 47.51 0.52
N TRP A 145 -12.95 47.92 1.72
CA TRP A 145 -12.37 47.43 2.98
C TRP A 145 -12.58 45.93 3.15
N ASN A 146 -13.79 45.42 2.89
CA ASN A 146 -14.03 43.97 2.87
C ASN A 146 -13.15 43.26 1.83
N SER A 147 -12.99 43.84 0.64
CA SER A 147 -12.08 43.32 -0.39
C SER A 147 -10.62 43.31 0.09
N GLN A 148 -10.20 44.29 0.89
CA GLN A 148 -8.87 44.34 1.49
C GLN A 148 -8.70 43.29 2.61
N LYS A 149 -9.74 43.01 3.41
CA LYS A 149 -9.75 41.88 4.36
C LYS A 149 -9.58 40.54 3.65
N GLU A 150 -10.27 40.34 2.52
CA GLU A 150 -10.09 39.15 1.68
C GLU A 150 -8.66 39.06 1.13
N GLN A 151 -8.03 40.19 0.80
CA GLN A 151 -6.60 40.21 0.42
C GLN A 151 -5.70 39.80 1.59
N TYR A 152 -5.96 40.25 2.82
CA TYR A 152 -5.21 39.81 4.01
C TYR A 152 -5.41 38.33 4.31
N LEU A 153 -6.63 37.82 4.16
CA LEU A 153 -6.90 36.39 4.28
C LEU A 153 -6.16 35.58 3.21
N SER A 154 -6.11 36.09 1.98
CA SER A 154 -5.30 35.52 0.89
C SER A 154 -3.81 35.51 1.25
N GLN A 155 -3.28 36.56 1.87
CA GLN A 155 -1.90 36.61 2.33
C GLN A 155 -1.62 35.57 3.43
N LEU A 156 -2.51 35.43 4.42
CA LEU A 156 -2.41 34.38 5.46
C LEU A 156 -2.40 32.98 4.83
N ASN A 157 -3.27 32.74 3.85
CA ASN A 157 -3.28 31.47 3.12
C ASN A 157 -1.97 31.20 2.37
N LYS A 158 -1.33 32.22 1.79
CA LYS A 158 0.00 32.08 1.17
C LYS A 158 1.08 31.73 2.19
N VAL A 159 1.07 32.36 3.38
CA VAL A 159 2.01 32.04 4.47
C VAL A 159 1.81 30.61 4.95
N ARG A 160 0.55 30.16 5.10
CA ARG A 160 0.23 28.77 5.42
C ARG A 160 0.77 27.79 4.38
N GLN A 161 0.51 28.04 3.09
CA GLN A 161 0.99 27.18 2.00
C GLN A 161 2.53 27.12 1.97
N TRP A 162 3.20 28.25 2.18
CA TRP A 162 4.66 28.29 2.30
C TRP A 162 5.15 27.43 3.47
N LEU A 163 4.49 27.49 4.62
CA LEU A 163 4.82 26.67 5.80
C LEU A 163 4.62 25.18 5.54
N ASP A 164 3.55 24.80 4.84
CA ASP A 164 3.30 23.41 4.45
C ASP A 164 4.43 22.87 3.56
N ILE A 165 4.89 23.67 2.58
CA ILE A 165 6.02 23.33 1.71
C ILE A 165 7.31 23.19 2.52
N GLU A 166 7.61 24.15 3.40
CA GLU A 166 8.85 24.13 4.19
C GLU A 166 8.88 22.95 5.17
N MET A 167 7.75 22.63 5.80
CA MET A 167 7.62 21.46 6.67
C MET A 167 7.82 20.15 5.89
N SER A 168 7.27 20.05 4.68
CA SER A 168 7.46 18.88 3.81
C SER A 168 8.93 18.73 3.40
N ASN A 169 9.60 19.84 3.04
CA ASN A 169 11.03 19.85 2.70
C ASN A 169 11.89 19.41 3.89
N PHE A 170 11.58 19.92 5.08
CA PHE A 170 12.24 19.57 6.33
C PHE A 170 12.11 18.08 6.63
N VAL A 171 10.89 17.52 6.63
CA VAL A 171 10.64 16.09 6.85
C VAL A 171 11.39 15.24 5.83
N GLY A 172 11.39 15.65 4.56
CA GLY A 172 12.13 14.96 3.51
C GLY A 172 13.64 14.95 3.75
N LYS A 173 14.22 16.06 4.19
CA LYS A 173 15.65 16.15 4.54
C LYS A 173 15.97 15.29 5.77
N PHE A 174 15.20 15.44 6.84
CA PHE A 174 15.36 14.68 8.07
C PHE A 174 15.34 13.17 7.82
N ASN A 175 14.39 12.68 7.02
CA ASN A 175 14.30 11.26 6.67
C ASN A 175 15.50 10.77 5.87
N ARG A 176 16.00 11.57 4.91
CA ARG A 176 17.21 11.20 4.14
C ARG A 176 18.43 11.07 5.03
N ASP A 177 18.63 12.04 5.93
CA ASP A 177 19.77 12.06 6.84
C ASP A 177 19.68 10.91 7.84
N LEU A 178 18.48 10.65 8.38
CA LEU A 178 18.21 9.51 9.27
C LEU A 178 18.46 8.16 8.58
N ILE A 179 17.97 7.97 7.36
CA ILE A 179 18.17 6.73 6.60
C ILE A 179 19.66 6.50 6.34
N LYS A 180 20.39 7.54 5.94
CA LYS A 180 21.85 7.45 5.69
C LYS A 180 22.60 7.01 6.95
N ASP A 181 22.23 7.53 8.11
CA ASP A 181 22.82 7.14 9.39
C ASP A 181 22.44 5.71 9.77
N VAL A 182 21.18 5.30 9.60
CA VAL A 182 20.72 3.93 9.87
C VAL A 182 21.36 2.90 8.94
N GLU A 183 21.50 3.19 7.65
CA GLU A 183 22.14 2.31 6.67
C GLU A 183 23.63 2.06 6.99
N SER A 184 24.29 3.04 7.63
CA SER A 184 25.67 2.87 8.10
C SER A 184 25.77 1.83 9.24
N ILE A 185 24.71 1.68 10.05
CA ILE A 185 24.62 0.71 11.15
C ILE A 185 24.34 -0.70 10.61
N VAL A 186 23.40 -0.82 9.66
CA VAL A 186 23.00 -2.12 9.10
C VAL A 186 24.15 -2.83 8.38
N LYS A 187 25.17 -2.09 7.93
CA LYS A 187 26.40 -2.66 7.36
C LYS A 187 27.30 -3.36 8.39
N ILE A 188 27.10 -3.16 9.68
CA ILE A 188 28.00 -3.64 10.75
C ILE A 188 27.55 -4.99 11.36
N GLU A 189 26.29 -5.37 11.23
CA GLU A 189 25.77 -6.62 11.77
C GLU A 189 25.32 -7.59 10.66
N LYS A 190 26.29 -8.27 10.06
CA LYS A 190 26.06 -9.56 9.37
C LYS A 190 26.78 -10.67 10.13
N ILE A 191 26.12 -11.22 11.14
CA ILE A 191 26.48 -12.51 11.75
C ILE A 191 25.54 -13.56 11.17
N GLU A 192 26.13 -14.55 10.52
CA GLU A 192 25.46 -15.70 9.91
C GLU A 192 24.87 -16.62 10.98
N LEU A 193 23.56 -16.82 10.92
CA LEU A 193 22.87 -17.95 11.56
C LEU A 193 22.15 -18.73 10.47
N THR A 194 22.65 -19.94 10.22
CA THR A 194 22.01 -20.95 9.38
C THR A 194 21.01 -21.73 10.24
N ASP A 195 19.77 -21.84 9.74
CA ASP A 195 19.12 -23.12 9.45
C ASP A 195 17.68 -22.91 8.96
N ASP A 196 17.45 -23.50 7.78
CA ASP A 196 16.39 -24.39 7.30
C ASP A 196 14.90 -24.11 7.54
N TYR A 197 14.36 -23.30 6.63
CA TYR A 197 13.27 -23.71 5.74
C TYR A 197 13.75 -23.44 4.30
N TYR A 198 13.29 -24.17 3.27
CA TYR A 198 13.74 -24.01 1.87
C TYR A 198 13.42 -22.62 1.31
N TRP A 199 14.25 -21.65 1.69
CA TRP A 199 14.28 -20.31 1.14
C TRP A 199 14.86 -20.42 -0.27
N GLN A 200 13.99 -20.66 -1.24
CA GLN A 200 14.38 -20.61 -2.63
C GLN A 200 14.58 -19.15 -3.00
N GLU A 201 15.84 -18.75 -3.14
CA GLU A 201 16.18 -17.49 -3.78
C GLU A 201 15.44 -17.42 -5.12
N GLY A 202 14.88 -16.26 -5.39
CA GLY A 202 14.07 -16.08 -6.57
C GLY A 202 13.61 -14.65 -6.69
N ILE A 203 13.49 -14.24 -7.94
CA ILE A 203 12.92 -12.97 -8.34
C ILE A 203 11.55 -13.31 -8.92
N LYS A 204 10.51 -12.68 -8.41
CA LYS A 204 9.18 -12.75 -9.01
C LYS A 204 8.72 -11.35 -9.35
N GLU A 205 8.29 -11.16 -10.60
CA GLU A 205 7.66 -9.94 -11.05
C GLU A 205 6.17 -9.98 -10.68
N TYR A 206 5.68 -8.86 -10.17
CA TYR A 206 4.28 -8.65 -9.84
C TYR A 206 3.83 -7.36 -10.52
N GLU A 207 2.54 -7.33 -10.85
CA GLU A 207 1.84 -6.14 -11.31
C GLU A 207 0.90 -5.67 -10.20
N CYS A 208 0.79 -4.37 -10.04
CA CYS A 208 -0.17 -3.73 -9.16
C CYS A 208 -0.72 -2.45 -9.77
N GLN A 209 -1.86 -2.00 -9.26
CA GLN A 209 -2.35 -0.66 -9.57
C GLN A 209 -1.72 0.35 -8.61
N GLN A 210 -1.21 1.43 -9.16
CA GLN A 210 -0.83 2.64 -8.43
C GLN A 210 -1.69 3.79 -8.89
N TYR A 211 -1.90 4.76 -8.01
CA TYR A 211 -2.58 5.99 -8.37
C TYR A 211 -1.55 7.11 -8.48
N THR A 212 -1.54 7.81 -9.61
CA THR A 212 -0.67 8.97 -9.82
C THR A 212 -1.48 10.15 -10.31
N LYS A 213 -1.06 11.35 -9.94
CA LYS A 213 -1.66 12.58 -10.42
C LYS A 213 -1.11 12.93 -11.79
N THR A 214 -1.98 13.32 -12.72
CA THR A 214 -1.60 13.94 -14.00
C THR A 214 -1.08 15.37 -13.75
N PRO A 215 -0.48 16.04 -14.76
CA PRO A 215 -0.14 17.46 -14.67
C PRO A 215 -1.35 18.36 -14.34
N ASN A 216 -2.57 17.90 -14.63
CA ASN A 216 -3.82 18.59 -14.31
C ASN A 216 -4.38 18.20 -12.93
N ASN A 217 -3.62 17.44 -12.12
CA ASN A 217 -4.01 16.95 -10.80
C ASN A 217 -5.17 15.91 -10.82
N ASP A 218 -5.47 15.33 -11.98
CA ASP A 218 -6.40 14.18 -12.10
C ASP A 218 -5.72 12.92 -11.57
N LEU A 219 -6.44 12.11 -10.80
CA LEU A 219 -5.89 10.86 -10.29
C LEU A 219 -6.15 9.72 -11.29
N ILE A 220 -5.08 9.11 -11.80
CA ILE A 220 -5.17 8.00 -12.75
C ILE A 220 -4.58 6.72 -12.15
N ALA A 221 -5.25 5.60 -12.39
CA ALA A 221 -4.71 4.28 -12.10
C ALA A 221 -3.68 3.90 -13.18
N VAL A 222 -2.46 3.58 -12.77
CA VAL A 222 -1.39 3.09 -13.64
C VAL A 222 -0.97 1.71 -13.17
N LYS A 223 -0.79 0.78 -14.12
CA LYS A 223 -0.19 -0.52 -13.82
C LYS A 223 1.30 -0.32 -13.59
N ALA A 224 1.77 -0.68 -12.40
CA ALA A 224 3.17 -0.66 -12.03
C ALA A 224 3.69 -2.08 -11.84
N LYS A 225 4.88 -2.33 -12.38
CA LYS A 225 5.62 -3.58 -12.21
C LYS A 225 6.63 -3.42 -11.09
N PHE A 226 6.70 -4.41 -10.21
CA PHE A 226 7.73 -4.49 -9.19
C PHE A 226 8.22 -5.92 -9.05
N THR A 227 9.45 -6.06 -8.56
CA THR A 227 10.06 -7.35 -8.28
C THR A 227 10.14 -7.58 -6.79
N VAL A 228 9.85 -8.80 -6.37
CA VAL A 228 10.12 -9.28 -5.01
C VAL A 228 11.27 -10.25 -5.08
N THR A 229 12.36 -9.90 -4.41
CA THR A 229 13.57 -10.70 -4.33
C THR A 229 13.74 -11.25 -2.93
N LYS A 230 13.97 -12.56 -2.86
CA LYS A 230 14.26 -13.28 -1.63
C LYS A 230 15.76 -13.53 -1.52
N THR A 231 16.44 -12.99 -0.50
CA THR A 231 17.91 -13.07 -0.37
C THR A 231 18.37 -14.15 0.60
N LYS A 232 19.57 -14.72 0.43
CA LYS A 232 20.22 -15.60 1.42
C LYS A 232 20.19 -15.11 2.88
N ASN A 233 20.12 -13.80 3.12
CA ASN A 233 20.09 -13.24 4.48
C ASN A 233 18.68 -13.22 5.08
N LYS A 234 17.72 -13.98 4.52
CA LYS A 234 16.30 -13.97 4.91
C LYS A 234 15.67 -12.57 4.82
N GLU A 235 16.05 -11.81 3.79
CA GLU A 235 15.46 -10.50 3.48
C GLU A 235 14.47 -10.63 2.32
N ILE A 236 13.36 -9.90 2.41
CA ILE A 236 12.47 -9.64 1.28
C ILE A 236 12.77 -8.23 0.79
N ILE A 237 13.24 -8.14 -0.45
CA ILE A 237 13.50 -6.87 -1.13
C ILE A 237 12.39 -6.63 -2.14
N TYR A 238 11.70 -5.51 -1.99
CA TYR A 238 10.75 -5.01 -2.97
C TYR A 238 11.47 -3.95 -3.81
N SER A 239 11.52 -4.11 -5.14
CA SER A 239 12.17 -3.15 -6.03
C SER A 239 11.29 -2.78 -7.23
N SER A 240 11.35 -1.51 -7.63
CA SER A 240 10.66 -0.96 -8.80
C SER A 240 11.67 -0.18 -9.63
N TYR A 241 11.69 -0.38 -10.96
CA TYR A 241 12.66 0.26 -11.86
C TYR A 241 14.13 0.07 -11.42
N GLY A 242 14.46 -1.10 -10.87
CA GLY A 242 15.80 -1.41 -10.34
C GLY A 242 16.14 -0.75 -9.00
N MET A 243 15.27 0.08 -8.43
CA MET A 243 15.47 0.74 -7.14
C MET A 243 14.72 0.02 -6.02
N SER A 244 15.43 -0.27 -4.92
CA SER A 244 14.82 -0.84 -3.71
C SER A 244 13.82 0.14 -3.11
N GLN A 245 12.60 -0.32 -2.89
CA GLN A 245 11.51 0.43 -2.24
C GLN A 245 11.40 0.06 -0.76
N ARG A 246 11.67 -1.21 -0.42
CA ARG A 246 11.62 -1.73 0.95
C ARG A 246 12.50 -2.95 1.07
N ILE A 247 13.19 -3.04 2.19
CA ILE A 247 13.92 -4.23 2.63
C ILE A 247 13.30 -4.65 3.96
N GLU A 248 12.78 -5.87 4.02
CA GLU A 248 12.18 -6.44 5.22
C GLU A 248 12.98 -7.65 5.67
N GLN A 249 13.46 -7.59 6.91
CA GLN A 249 14.11 -8.73 7.55
C GLN A 249 13.05 -9.67 8.12
N ILE A 250 13.09 -10.95 7.72
CA ILE A 250 12.22 -11.97 8.28
C ILE A 250 12.78 -12.36 9.65
N LYS A 251 12.16 -11.82 10.70
CA LYS A 251 12.48 -12.19 12.09
C LYS A 251 11.83 -13.50 12.52
N GLU A 252 10.70 -13.85 11.91
CA GLU A 252 9.92 -15.02 12.28
C GLU A 252 10.52 -16.29 11.64
N ILE A 253 10.98 -17.22 12.48
CA ILE A 253 11.50 -18.53 12.04
C ILE A 253 10.32 -19.51 11.86
N SER A 254 9.22 -19.06 11.25
CA SER A 254 8.08 -19.94 10.97
C SER A 254 8.13 -20.46 9.54
N ASN A 255 7.61 -21.67 9.35
CA ASN A 255 7.43 -22.29 8.04
C ASN A 255 6.34 -21.60 7.19
N LYS A 256 5.73 -20.51 7.70
CA LYS A 256 4.70 -19.78 6.97
C LYS A 256 5.34 -18.97 5.85
N LYS A 257 4.73 -19.03 4.67
CA LYS A 257 5.10 -18.17 3.55
C LYS A 257 4.94 -16.70 3.98
N PRO A 258 5.95 -15.84 3.80
CA PRO A 258 5.82 -14.45 4.17
C PRO A 258 4.67 -13.81 3.40
N GLU A 259 3.92 -12.96 4.08
CA GLU A 259 2.88 -12.15 3.48
C GLU A 259 3.50 -11.20 2.47
N LEU A 260 3.03 -11.28 1.21
CA LEU A 260 3.54 -10.43 0.15
C LEU A 260 2.59 -9.26 -0.04
N LEU A 261 3.06 -8.06 0.30
CA LEU A 261 2.40 -6.83 -0.06
C LEU A 261 2.34 -6.71 -1.59
N ARG A 262 1.14 -6.46 -2.11
CA ARG A 262 0.89 -6.28 -3.55
C ARG A 262 0.60 -4.83 -3.90
N ASN A 263 0.34 -3.97 -2.92
CA ASN A 263 0.14 -2.54 -3.12
C ASN A 263 1.46 -1.81 -2.86
N LEU A 264 1.92 -0.98 -3.80
CA LEU A 264 3.19 -0.27 -3.70
C LEU A 264 3.21 0.81 -2.61
N ASP A 265 2.07 1.41 -2.28
CA ASP A 265 1.99 2.38 -1.18
C ASP A 265 2.13 1.67 0.16
N GLN A 266 1.51 0.50 0.32
CA GLN A 266 1.76 -0.36 1.48
C GLN A 266 3.23 -0.77 1.57
N ILE A 267 3.83 -1.19 0.45
CA ILE A 267 5.27 -1.53 0.42
C ILE A 267 6.10 -0.37 0.97
N LYS A 268 5.82 0.87 0.56
CA LYS A 268 6.58 2.05 0.98
C LYS A 268 6.30 2.51 2.41
N HIS A 269 5.05 2.41 2.87
CA HIS A 269 4.58 3.19 4.01
C HIS A 269 4.07 2.36 5.18
N LEU A 270 3.69 1.10 4.96
CA LEU A 270 3.12 0.23 5.98
C LEU A 270 4.21 -0.39 6.83
N GLN A 271 4.14 -0.23 8.15
CA GLN A 271 4.98 -1.00 9.07
C GLN A 271 4.13 -1.58 10.20
N TRP A 272 4.44 -2.83 10.57
CA TRP A 272 3.85 -3.51 11.72
C TRP A 272 4.82 -3.41 12.89
N VAL A 273 4.33 -2.92 14.03
CA VAL A 273 5.12 -2.72 15.24
C VAL A 273 4.51 -3.55 16.37
N GLY A 274 5.34 -4.35 17.02
CA GLY A 274 4.95 -5.19 18.15
C GLY A 274 6.13 -5.98 18.68
N GLU A 275 5.86 -6.87 19.62
CA GLU A 275 6.87 -7.65 20.31
C GLU A 275 6.96 -9.07 19.74
N TYR A 276 8.16 -9.64 19.81
CA TYR A 276 8.42 -11.03 19.51
C TYR A 276 8.70 -11.78 20.81
N GLY A 277 8.08 -12.95 20.97
CA GLY A 277 8.35 -13.84 22.09
C GLY A 277 9.72 -14.50 21.96
N SER A 278 10.12 -15.23 23.00
CA SER A 278 11.38 -16.01 23.02
C SER A 278 11.45 -17.07 21.90
N ASN A 279 10.30 -17.49 21.37
CA ASN A 279 10.16 -18.39 20.24
C ASN A 279 10.25 -17.69 18.86
N HIS A 280 10.61 -16.40 18.81
CA HIS A 280 10.67 -15.57 17.60
C HIS A 280 9.31 -15.45 16.87
N LYS A 281 8.20 -15.73 17.54
CA LYS A 281 6.85 -15.49 17.02
C LYS A 281 6.31 -14.16 17.54
N LYS A 282 5.38 -13.58 16.79
CA LYS A 282 4.68 -12.36 17.20
C LYS A 282 3.88 -12.63 18.48
N VAL A 283 3.99 -11.79 19.49
CA VAL A 283 3.22 -11.91 20.75
C VAL A 283 2.66 -10.55 21.14
N GLY A 284 1.64 -10.56 22.00
CA GLY A 284 1.08 -9.35 22.60
C GLY A 284 0.42 -8.43 21.58
N LYS A 285 0.43 -7.12 21.88
CA LYS A 285 -0.25 -6.12 21.05
C LYS A 285 0.60 -5.71 19.86
N TRP A 286 0.01 -5.79 18.69
CA TRP A 286 0.59 -5.33 17.44
C TRP A 286 -0.22 -4.15 16.92
N ILE A 287 0.49 -3.12 16.48
CA ILE A 287 -0.08 -1.92 15.90
C ILE A 287 0.49 -1.67 14.52
N VAL A 288 -0.20 -0.85 13.76
CA VAL A 288 0.23 -0.44 12.42
C VAL A 288 0.71 1.01 12.44
N THR A 289 1.79 1.28 11.72
CA THR A 289 2.14 2.64 11.30
C THR A 289 2.01 2.80 9.79
N TRP A 290 1.59 3.99 9.38
CA TRP A 290 1.47 4.43 7.99
C TRP A 290 2.21 5.75 7.83
N LYS A 291 3.20 5.80 6.94
CA LYS A 291 4.05 7.00 6.74
C LYS A 291 4.70 7.48 8.05
N GLY A 292 5.09 6.53 8.91
CA GLY A 292 5.68 6.80 10.22
C GLY A 292 4.68 7.19 11.31
N GLN A 293 3.40 7.36 11.01
CA GLN A 293 2.36 7.69 11.99
C GLN A 293 1.61 6.45 12.42
N SER A 294 1.35 6.28 13.72
CA SER A 294 0.53 5.16 14.21
C SER A 294 -0.93 5.34 13.78
N LEU A 295 -1.50 4.31 13.17
CA LEU A 295 -2.92 4.30 12.82
C LEU A 295 -3.75 3.90 14.05
N TYR A 296 -4.62 4.81 14.47
CA TYR A 296 -5.39 4.63 15.70
C TYR A 296 -6.26 3.37 15.69
N GLY A 297 -6.01 2.50 16.67
CA GLY A 297 -6.76 1.26 16.88
C GLY A 297 -6.57 0.20 15.78
N VAL A 298 -5.62 0.38 14.86
CA VAL A 298 -5.32 -0.60 13.80
C VAL A 298 -4.28 -1.60 14.33
N GLY A 299 -4.60 -2.88 14.19
CA GLY A 299 -3.85 -4.01 14.71
C GLY A 299 -4.71 -4.91 15.61
N GLY A 300 -4.06 -5.63 16.52
CA GLY A 300 -4.73 -6.58 17.40
C GLY A 300 -3.76 -7.31 18.33
N LEU A 301 -4.19 -8.45 18.85
CA LEU A 301 -3.43 -9.24 19.81
C LEU A 301 -2.98 -10.57 19.21
N TYR A 302 -1.73 -10.91 19.44
CA TYR A 302 -1.18 -12.25 19.25
C TYR A 302 -1.06 -12.97 20.59
N SER A 303 -1.37 -14.27 20.60
CA SER A 303 -1.06 -15.17 21.70
C SER A 303 0.43 -15.51 21.78
N ASP A 304 0.85 -16.11 22.90
CA ASP A 304 2.24 -16.52 23.15
C ASP A 304 2.76 -17.56 22.12
N ASP A 305 1.85 -18.31 21.48
CA ASP A 305 2.18 -19.28 20.42
C ASP A 305 2.20 -18.67 19.01
N GLY A 306 2.00 -17.36 18.87
CA GLY A 306 2.13 -16.63 17.61
C GLY A 306 0.85 -16.51 16.79
N LYS A 307 -0.32 -16.78 17.37
CA LYS A 307 -1.59 -16.76 16.62
C LYS A 307 -2.38 -15.50 16.90
N LYS A 308 -3.05 -14.96 15.89
CA LYS A 308 -3.99 -13.85 16.06
C LYS A 308 -5.16 -14.30 16.93
N GLN A 309 -5.53 -13.47 17.90
CA GLN A 309 -6.66 -13.71 18.81
C GLN A 309 -7.42 -12.41 19.10
N GLY A 310 -8.70 -12.55 19.42
CA GLY A 310 -9.57 -11.45 19.84
C GLY A 310 -9.91 -10.48 18.71
N LYS A 311 -10.25 -9.24 19.06
CA LYS A 311 -10.66 -8.21 18.10
C LYS A 311 -9.46 -7.67 17.32
N TRP A 312 -9.63 -7.58 16.01
CA TRP A 312 -8.65 -7.05 15.08
C TRP A 312 -9.25 -5.97 14.19
N LYS A 313 -8.44 -4.96 13.90
CA LYS A 313 -8.69 -3.96 12.87
C LYS A 313 -7.54 -3.99 11.88
N GLU A 314 -7.78 -4.40 10.65
CA GLU A 314 -6.79 -4.61 9.60
C GLU A 314 -6.97 -3.61 8.46
N LEU A 315 -5.93 -3.42 7.65
CA LEU A 315 -6.04 -2.67 6.40
C LEU A 315 -6.53 -3.61 5.29
N ILE A 316 -7.35 -3.11 4.36
CA ILE A 316 -7.66 -3.86 3.14
C ILE A 316 -6.38 -4.08 2.29
N PRO A 317 -6.32 -5.11 1.41
CA PRO A 317 -5.12 -5.41 0.62
C PRO A 317 -4.62 -4.27 -0.29
N ASN A 318 -5.51 -3.36 -0.68
CA ASN A 318 -5.22 -2.21 -1.54
C ASN A 318 -5.26 -0.87 -0.78
N TYR A 319 -5.08 -0.88 0.54
CA TYR A 319 -5.08 0.35 1.35
C TYR A 319 -4.04 1.37 0.85
N CYS A 320 -4.51 2.58 0.58
CA CYS A 320 -3.71 3.76 0.24
C CYS A 320 -4.40 5.01 0.84
N ASP A 321 -3.85 6.19 0.59
CA ASP A 321 -4.44 7.43 1.11
C ASP A 321 -5.86 7.68 0.56
N GLU A 322 -6.15 7.17 -0.63
CA GLU A 322 -7.45 7.27 -1.30
C GLU A 322 -8.38 6.08 -1.01
N ALA A 323 -7.89 5.05 -0.32
CA ALA A 323 -8.60 3.82 0.00
C ALA A 323 -8.43 3.44 1.49
N GLN A 324 -8.75 4.38 2.38
CA GLN A 324 -8.60 4.21 3.83
C GLN A 324 -9.71 3.34 4.46
N VAL A 325 -9.84 2.09 3.97
CA VAL A 325 -10.79 1.12 4.50
C VAL A 325 -10.10 0.14 5.44
N TYR A 326 -10.81 -0.19 6.51
CA TYR A 326 -10.37 -1.17 7.49
C TYR A 326 -11.30 -2.38 7.49
N GLU A 327 -10.74 -3.56 7.73
CA GLU A 327 -11.50 -4.76 8.07
C GLU A 327 -11.52 -4.89 9.60
N PHE A 328 -12.69 -5.13 10.18
CA PHE A 328 -12.84 -5.27 11.63
C PHE A 328 -13.60 -6.55 11.98
N GLY A 329 -13.05 -7.36 12.88
CA GLY A 329 -13.70 -8.58 13.33
C GLY A 329 -12.91 -9.29 14.41
N GLU A 330 -13.20 -10.57 14.63
CA GLU A 330 -12.54 -11.40 15.64
C GLU A 330 -11.71 -12.51 15.00
N TYR A 331 -10.54 -12.76 15.58
CA TYR A 331 -9.71 -13.92 15.30
C TYR A 331 -9.77 -14.91 16.45
N VAL A 332 -9.80 -16.19 16.12
CA VAL A 332 -9.60 -17.31 17.03
C VAL A 332 -8.54 -18.22 16.42
N ASN A 333 -7.34 -18.24 17.03
CA ASN A 333 -6.23 -19.09 16.59
C ASN A 333 -5.83 -18.91 15.10
N ASP A 334 -5.61 -17.67 14.67
CA ASP A 334 -5.35 -17.28 13.26
C ASP A 334 -6.55 -17.41 12.30
N GLU A 335 -7.69 -17.93 12.74
CA GLU A 335 -8.90 -18.05 11.91
C GLU A 335 -9.86 -16.89 12.18
N ARG A 336 -10.40 -16.30 11.11
CA ARG A 336 -11.44 -15.27 11.22
C ARG A 336 -12.72 -15.94 11.72
N ASN A 337 -13.34 -15.37 12.75
CA ASN A 337 -14.55 -15.90 13.35
C ASN A 337 -15.60 -14.79 13.52
N GLY A 338 -16.87 -15.15 13.40
CA GLY A 338 -17.98 -14.24 13.64
C GLY A 338 -18.13 -13.15 12.58
N ILE A 339 -18.70 -12.01 12.99
CA ILE A 339 -19.03 -10.90 12.08
C ILE A 339 -17.77 -10.09 11.77
N TRP A 340 -17.51 -9.91 10.48
CA TRP A 340 -16.46 -9.06 9.95
C TRP A 340 -17.04 -7.92 9.13
N LYS A 341 -16.49 -6.71 9.28
CA LYS A 341 -17.02 -5.47 8.72
C LYS A 341 -15.96 -4.72 7.94
N TYR A 342 -16.36 -4.08 6.84
CA TYR A 342 -15.56 -3.06 6.14
C TYR A 342 -15.95 -1.68 6.68
N ILE A 343 -14.99 -0.94 7.21
CA ILE A 343 -15.20 0.39 7.79
C ILE A 343 -14.42 1.42 6.96
N LEU A 344 -15.13 2.36 6.34
CA LEU A 344 -14.55 3.53 5.68
C LEU A 344 -14.82 4.76 6.53
N SER A 345 -13.76 5.40 7.03
CA SER A 345 -13.84 6.44 8.07
C SER A 345 -14.55 5.92 9.33
N THR A 346 -15.86 6.11 9.44
CA THR A 346 -16.71 5.65 10.55
C THR A 346 -17.93 4.85 10.10
N THR A 347 -18.09 4.68 8.78
CA THR A 347 -19.27 4.04 8.18
C THR A 347 -18.97 2.60 7.83
N GLU A 348 -19.88 1.70 8.21
CA GLU A 348 -19.87 0.31 7.73
C GLU A 348 -20.34 0.28 6.28
N ILE A 349 -19.47 -0.18 5.38
CA ILE A 349 -19.73 -0.23 3.93
C ILE A 349 -19.85 -1.66 3.40
N GLY A 350 -19.65 -2.66 4.26
CA GLY A 350 -19.81 -4.06 3.90
C GLY A 350 -19.31 -5.01 4.98
N GLY A 351 -19.13 -6.28 4.61
CA GLY A 351 -18.71 -7.34 5.52
C GLY A 351 -19.58 -8.59 5.39
N GLY A 352 -19.48 -9.48 6.38
CA GLY A 352 -20.30 -10.68 6.47
C GLY A 352 -19.89 -11.59 7.64
N LEU A 353 -20.38 -12.83 7.62
CA LEU A 353 -20.13 -13.80 8.70
C LEU A 353 -19.06 -14.83 8.30
N TYR A 354 -18.09 -15.04 9.18
CA TYR A 354 -17.20 -16.19 9.16
C TYR A 354 -17.67 -17.25 10.16
N LEU A 355 -17.58 -18.52 9.75
CA LEU A 355 -17.75 -19.69 10.62
C LEU A 355 -16.49 -19.93 11.45
N GLU A 356 -16.60 -20.79 12.47
CA GLU A 356 -15.49 -21.15 13.37
C GLU A 356 -14.23 -21.69 12.69
N ASN A 357 -14.37 -22.19 11.46
CA ASN A 357 -13.26 -22.72 10.64
C ASN A 357 -12.67 -21.70 9.65
N GLY A 358 -12.94 -20.40 9.83
CA GLY A 358 -12.45 -19.34 8.96
C GLY A 358 -13.16 -19.22 7.61
N LYS A 359 -14.25 -19.96 7.37
CA LYS A 359 -14.97 -19.92 6.09
C LYS A 359 -16.11 -18.90 6.09
N LYS A 360 -16.21 -18.11 5.02
CA LYS A 360 -17.33 -17.18 4.80
C LYS A 360 -18.67 -17.93 4.70
N ASN A 361 -19.72 -17.38 5.29
CA ASN A 361 -21.08 -17.94 5.23
C ASN A 361 -22.13 -16.83 5.31
N GLY A 362 -23.33 -17.08 4.77
CA GLY A 362 -24.44 -16.13 4.80
C GLY A 362 -24.29 -14.98 3.80
N GLN A 363 -24.95 -13.85 4.06
CA GLN A 363 -24.89 -12.67 3.21
C GLN A 363 -23.55 -11.94 3.37
N TRP A 364 -23.02 -11.45 2.25
CA TRP A 364 -21.74 -10.76 2.17
C TRP A 364 -21.81 -9.56 1.24
N ILE A 365 -21.12 -8.49 1.65
CA ILE A 365 -20.79 -7.34 0.82
C ILE A 365 -19.27 -7.27 0.75
N GLU A 366 -18.70 -7.58 -0.40
CA GLU A 366 -17.26 -7.53 -0.67
C GLU A 366 -16.89 -6.23 -1.38
N LEU A 367 -15.67 -5.76 -1.17
CA LEU A 367 -15.11 -4.64 -1.93
C LEU A 367 -14.44 -5.15 -3.21
N SER A 368 -14.45 -4.34 -4.26
CA SER A 368 -13.59 -4.56 -5.43
C SER A 368 -12.10 -4.55 -5.04
N ASP A 369 -11.29 -5.36 -5.72
CA ASP A 369 -9.82 -5.33 -5.56
C ASP A 369 -9.24 -3.94 -5.86
N ASN A 370 -9.96 -3.15 -6.66
CA ASN A 370 -9.63 -1.78 -7.03
C ASN A 370 -10.55 -0.79 -6.31
N PHE A 371 -10.95 -1.05 -5.05
CA PHE A 371 -11.78 -0.13 -4.28
C PHE A 371 -10.99 1.10 -3.81
N TRP A 372 -11.46 2.30 -4.12
CA TRP A 372 -10.89 3.58 -3.64
C TRP A 372 -11.94 4.69 -3.73
N SER A 373 -11.57 5.92 -3.37
CA SER A 373 -12.49 7.07 -3.32
C SER A 373 -13.32 7.28 -4.60
N LEU A 374 -12.73 7.04 -5.79
CA LEU A 374 -13.42 7.17 -7.08
C LEU A 374 -14.01 5.85 -7.64
N SER A 375 -13.63 4.70 -7.07
CA SER A 375 -14.19 3.39 -7.41
C SER A 375 -14.74 2.70 -6.16
N GLN A 376 -16.00 3.00 -5.85
CA GLN A 376 -16.69 2.41 -4.69
C GLN A 376 -17.53 1.20 -5.12
N VAL A 377 -16.91 0.29 -5.87
CA VAL A 377 -17.58 -0.92 -6.36
C VAL A 377 -17.63 -1.98 -5.25
N THR A 378 -18.81 -2.55 -5.01
CA THR A 378 -19.04 -3.63 -4.05
C THR A 378 -19.78 -4.80 -4.67
N TYR A 379 -19.56 -6.01 -4.16
CA TYR A 379 -20.23 -7.24 -4.60
C TYR A 379 -21.11 -7.79 -3.49
N HIS A 380 -22.40 -7.94 -3.78
CA HIS A 380 -23.40 -8.37 -2.81
C HIS A 380 -23.86 -9.77 -3.18
N GLY A 381 -23.84 -10.70 -2.23
CA GLY A 381 -24.34 -12.05 -2.48
C GLY A 381 -24.16 -12.98 -1.30
N GLN A 382 -24.35 -14.27 -1.53
CA GLN A 382 -24.33 -15.27 -0.48
C GLN A 382 -23.12 -16.19 -0.58
N TYR A 383 -22.56 -16.52 0.58
CA TYR A 383 -21.61 -17.60 0.77
C TYR A 383 -22.23 -18.79 1.49
N GLN A 384 -21.75 -19.99 1.15
CA GLN A 384 -22.00 -21.22 1.90
C GLN A 384 -20.67 -21.96 2.07
N ASN A 385 -20.18 -22.10 3.31
CA ASN A 385 -18.92 -22.80 3.60
C ASN A 385 -17.73 -22.33 2.74
N GLY A 386 -17.58 -21.01 2.56
CA GLY A 386 -16.50 -20.39 1.79
C GLY A 386 -16.74 -20.32 0.28
N ASN A 387 -17.85 -20.87 -0.22
CA ASN A 387 -18.20 -20.91 -1.63
C ASN A 387 -19.25 -19.85 -1.97
N LYS A 388 -19.07 -19.09 -3.06
CA LYS A 388 -20.09 -18.16 -3.57
C LYS A 388 -21.26 -18.96 -4.15
N LEU A 389 -22.47 -18.57 -3.78
CA LEU A 389 -23.71 -19.26 -4.19
C LEU A 389 -24.74 -18.26 -4.70
N GLY A 390 -25.55 -18.68 -5.67
CA GLY A 390 -26.77 -17.99 -6.07
C GLY A 390 -26.49 -16.65 -6.76
N LYS A 391 -27.44 -15.72 -6.64
CA LYS A 391 -27.37 -14.41 -7.28
C LYS A 391 -26.33 -13.53 -6.58
N TRP A 392 -25.52 -12.86 -7.40
CA TRP A 392 -24.56 -11.84 -6.96
C TRP A 392 -24.80 -10.55 -7.74
N GLU A 393 -24.81 -9.43 -7.04
CA GLU A 393 -25.03 -8.09 -7.58
C GLU A 393 -23.75 -7.27 -7.47
N ILE A 394 -23.49 -6.45 -8.49
CA ILE A 394 -22.35 -5.53 -8.54
C ILE A 394 -22.91 -4.13 -8.36
N ASN A 395 -22.53 -3.47 -7.28
CA ASN A 395 -23.06 -2.17 -6.89
C ASN A 395 -21.99 -1.10 -7.00
N TYR A 396 -22.34 0.05 -7.56
CA TYR A 396 -21.51 1.26 -7.59
C TYR A 396 -22.33 2.46 -7.11
N HIS A 397 -21.93 3.11 -6.02
CA HIS A 397 -22.70 4.18 -5.37
C HIS A 397 -24.19 3.84 -5.14
N ASN A 398 -24.45 2.61 -4.66
CA ASN A 398 -25.80 2.06 -4.42
C ASN A 398 -26.64 1.80 -5.68
N GLU A 399 -26.04 1.88 -6.87
CA GLU A 399 -26.67 1.47 -8.12
C GLU A 399 -26.19 0.07 -8.52
N ILE A 400 -27.12 -0.83 -8.84
CA ILE A 400 -26.79 -2.14 -9.40
C ILE A 400 -26.35 -1.94 -10.85
N ILE A 401 -25.05 -2.12 -11.12
CA ILE A 401 -24.43 -1.97 -12.44
C ILE A 401 -24.17 -3.31 -13.14
N GLY A 402 -24.44 -4.43 -12.46
CA GLY A 402 -24.20 -5.75 -13.01
C GLY A 402 -24.44 -6.86 -11.99
N GLY A 403 -23.99 -8.06 -12.34
CA GLY A 403 -24.19 -9.25 -11.52
C GLY A 403 -24.40 -10.51 -12.34
N GLY A 404 -24.71 -11.60 -11.66
CA GLY A 404 -25.02 -12.87 -12.27
C GLY A 404 -25.32 -13.93 -11.23
N SER A 405 -25.14 -15.21 -11.57
CA SER A 405 -25.37 -16.31 -10.63
C SER A 405 -24.25 -17.34 -10.63
N TYR A 406 -23.97 -17.86 -9.43
CA TYR A 406 -23.06 -18.96 -9.18
C TYR A 406 -23.82 -20.27 -8.96
N LEU A 407 -23.30 -21.36 -9.52
CA LEU A 407 -23.72 -22.73 -9.21
C LEU A 407 -23.12 -23.20 -7.87
N GLU A 408 -23.61 -24.34 -7.37
CA GLU A 408 -23.15 -24.95 -6.09
C GLU A 408 -21.64 -25.22 -6.03
N ASN A 409 -20.99 -25.37 -7.19
CA ASN A 409 -19.55 -25.56 -7.31
C ASN A 409 -18.75 -24.27 -7.56
N CYS A 410 -19.31 -23.10 -7.20
CA CYS A 410 -18.73 -21.77 -7.40
C CYS A 410 -18.49 -21.35 -8.86
N TYR A 411 -19.06 -22.05 -9.84
CA TYR A 411 -18.91 -21.63 -11.22
C TYR A 411 -19.98 -20.59 -11.59
N LYS A 412 -19.52 -19.50 -12.23
CA LYS A 412 -20.42 -18.56 -12.91
C LYS A 412 -21.24 -19.30 -13.95
N ASN A 413 -22.54 -19.06 -13.99
CA ASN A 413 -23.46 -19.68 -14.94
C ASN A 413 -24.60 -18.74 -15.30
N GLY A 414 -25.10 -18.86 -16.53
CA GLY A 414 -26.17 -18.02 -17.05
C GLY A 414 -25.67 -16.65 -17.50
N TYR A 415 -26.57 -15.68 -17.56
CA TYR A 415 -26.22 -14.31 -17.93
C TYR A 415 -25.42 -13.62 -16.83
N TRP A 416 -24.38 -12.89 -17.24
CA TRP A 416 -23.55 -12.08 -16.37
C TRP A 416 -23.33 -10.71 -16.99
N GLU A 417 -23.29 -9.71 -16.12
CA GLU A 417 -22.77 -8.37 -16.41
C GLU A 417 -21.64 -8.07 -15.42
N GLU A 418 -20.44 -7.80 -15.95
CA GLU A 418 -19.20 -7.61 -15.22
C GLU A 418 -18.67 -6.20 -15.46
N GLN A 419 -18.16 -5.55 -14.43
CA GLN A 419 -17.46 -4.27 -14.56
C GLN A 419 -16.03 -4.47 -15.08
N ASN A 420 -15.48 -3.46 -15.76
CA ASN A 420 -14.07 -3.39 -16.10
C ASN A 420 -13.19 -3.23 -14.85
N ASP A 421 -11.95 -3.71 -14.88
CA ASP A 421 -11.01 -3.57 -13.74
C ASP A 421 -10.75 -2.09 -13.39
N ASN A 422 -10.76 -1.21 -14.40
CA ASN A 422 -10.64 0.24 -14.24
C ASN A 422 -12.03 0.90 -14.19
N PHE A 423 -13.01 0.29 -13.52
CA PHE A 423 -14.33 0.92 -13.35
C PHE A 423 -14.27 2.03 -12.30
N PHE A 424 -14.51 3.28 -12.69
CA PHE A 424 -14.60 4.45 -11.79
C PHE A 424 -15.47 5.56 -12.40
N CYS A 425 -15.60 6.70 -11.74
CA CYS A 425 -16.49 7.79 -12.16
C CYS A 425 -16.33 8.21 -13.63
N ASP A 426 -15.11 8.19 -14.16
CA ASP A 426 -14.78 8.59 -15.54
C ASP A 426 -14.54 7.41 -16.50
N CYS A 427 -14.72 6.18 -16.05
CA CYS A 427 -14.63 4.99 -16.90
C CYS A 427 -15.63 3.95 -16.41
N GLN A 428 -16.88 4.05 -16.88
CA GLN A 428 -17.94 3.13 -16.51
C GLN A 428 -18.18 2.15 -17.67
N VAL A 429 -17.36 1.10 -17.71
CA VAL A 429 -17.42 0.04 -18.73
C VAL A 429 -17.92 -1.26 -18.11
N THR A 430 -18.92 -1.87 -18.72
CA THR A 430 -19.38 -3.22 -18.39
C THR A 430 -19.23 -4.19 -19.57
N TYR A 431 -19.15 -5.47 -19.24
CA TYR A 431 -19.13 -6.59 -20.17
C TYR A 431 -20.30 -7.50 -19.83
N ASN A 432 -21.16 -7.81 -20.79
CA ASN A 432 -22.24 -8.75 -20.53
C ASN A 432 -22.33 -9.87 -21.56
N GLY A 433 -22.76 -11.05 -21.11
CA GLY A 433 -22.85 -12.24 -21.93
C GLY A 433 -23.20 -13.47 -21.10
N ILE A 434 -23.01 -14.66 -21.66
CA ILE A 434 -23.38 -15.91 -21.00
C ILE A 434 -22.13 -16.63 -20.51
N TYR A 435 -22.21 -17.15 -19.29
CA TYR A 435 -21.33 -18.15 -18.73
C TYR A 435 -21.97 -19.53 -18.73
N LYS A 436 -21.15 -20.57 -18.97
CA LYS A 436 -21.50 -21.97 -18.77
C LYS A 436 -20.38 -22.65 -17.99
N LYS A 437 -20.66 -23.03 -16.74
CA LYS A 437 -19.68 -23.65 -15.83
C LYS A 437 -18.35 -22.87 -15.75
N GLY A 438 -18.44 -21.55 -15.61
CA GLY A 438 -17.27 -20.66 -15.48
C GLY A 438 -16.59 -20.27 -16.80
N ILE A 439 -17.07 -20.77 -17.95
CA ILE A 439 -16.55 -20.44 -19.27
C ILE A 439 -17.48 -19.43 -19.96
N LYS A 440 -16.92 -18.34 -20.50
CA LYS A 440 -17.67 -17.37 -21.33
C LYS A 440 -18.04 -18.03 -22.66
N ILE A 441 -19.30 -17.97 -23.06
CA ILE A 441 -19.78 -18.56 -24.32
C ILE A 441 -20.64 -17.57 -25.10
N GLY A 442 -20.68 -17.74 -26.42
CA GLY A 442 -21.53 -16.96 -27.31
C GLY A 442 -21.20 -15.47 -27.33
N LYS A 443 -22.21 -14.64 -27.59
CA LYS A 443 -22.06 -13.20 -27.74
C LYS A 443 -21.80 -12.52 -26.40
N TRP A 444 -20.74 -11.72 -26.36
CA TRP A 444 -20.39 -10.83 -25.27
C TRP A 444 -20.35 -9.39 -25.77
N ASN A 445 -21.06 -8.50 -25.09
CA ASN A 445 -21.12 -7.08 -25.42
C ASN A 445 -20.23 -6.28 -24.47
N THR A 446 -19.59 -5.24 -25.00
CA THR A 446 -18.92 -4.21 -24.18
C THR A 446 -19.80 -2.97 -24.19
N ASN A 447 -20.24 -2.53 -23.02
CA ASN A 447 -21.04 -1.33 -22.87
C ASN A 447 -20.28 -0.27 -22.10
N TYR A 448 -20.60 0.99 -22.38
CA TYR A 448 -19.99 2.14 -21.74
C TYR A 448 -21.05 3.20 -21.46
N ARG A 449 -20.89 3.90 -20.35
CA ARG A 449 -21.57 5.18 -20.11
C ARG A 449 -20.58 6.19 -19.58
N TYR A 450 -20.87 7.47 -19.79
CA TYR A 450 -20.00 8.54 -19.33
C TYR A 450 -20.12 8.77 -17.82
N ASN A 451 -21.35 8.70 -17.29
CA ASN A 451 -21.65 8.85 -15.88
C ASN A 451 -22.93 8.06 -15.52
N SER A 452 -23.27 8.00 -14.24
CA SER A 452 -24.44 7.26 -13.72
C SER A 452 -25.78 7.75 -14.27
N ASP A 453 -25.85 9.00 -14.72
CA ASP A 453 -27.09 9.60 -15.23
C ASP A 453 -27.41 9.16 -16.67
N GLN A 454 -26.46 8.52 -17.35
CA GLN A 454 -26.61 8.06 -18.73
C GLN A 454 -26.87 6.56 -18.79
N GLN A 455 -27.63 6.14 -19.81
CA GLN A 455 -27.77 4.74 -20.13
C GLN A 455 -26.48 4.19 -20.73
N PHE A 456 -26.20 2.91 -20.47
CA PHE A 456 -25.12 2.20 -21.13
C PHE A 456 -25.38 2.10 -22.64
N GLU A 457 -24.37 2.43 -23.43
CA GLU A 457 -24.37 2.23 -24.87
C GLU A 457 -23.43 1.07 -25.22
N GLN A 458 -23.84 0.20 -26.15
CA GLN A 458 -22.95 -0.86 -26.64
C GLN A 458 -21.88 -0.25 -27.55
N ILE A 459 -20.61 -0.34 -27.14
CA ILE A 459 -19.45 0.17 -27.90
C ILE A 459 -18.58 -0.94 -28.50
N GLY A 460 -18.83 -2.19 -28.16
CA GLY A 460 -18.03 -3.30 -28.66
C GLY A 460 -18.50 -4.68 -28.24
N GLY A 461 -17.57 -5.63 -28.22
CA GLY A 461 -17.84 -7.03 -27.93
C GLY A 461 -17.41 -7.98 -29.05
N GLY A 462 -17.83 -9.24 -28.95
CA GLY A 462 -17.56 -10.29 -29.92
C GLY A 462 -18.18 -11.62 -29.50
N ASN A 463 -17.73 -12.72 -30.10
CA ASN A 463 -18.25 -14.07 -29.79
C ASN A 463 -17.14 -14.98 -29.24
N TYR A 464 -17.48 -15.68 -28.17
CA TYR A 464 -16.75 -16.85 -27.67
C TYR A 464 -17.38 -18.13 -28.24
N ASP A 465 -16.55 -19.14 -28.50
CA ASP A 465 -17.04 -20.49 -28.77
C ASP A 465 -17.40 -21.25 -27.47
N ASP A 466 -17.78 -22.52 -27.61
CA ASP A 466 -18.18 -23.36 -26.47
C ASP A 466 -17.02 -23.72 -25.52
N HIS A 467 -15.78 -23.42 -25.91
CA HIS A 467 -14.57 -23.61 -25.09
C HIS A 467 -14.08 -22.29 -24.47
N GLY A 468 -14.79 -21.18 -24.69
CA GLY A 468 -14.39 -19.86 -24.20
C GLY A 468 -13.24 -19.24 -24.98
N ILE A 469 -13.04 -19.68 -26.22
CA ILE A 469 -12.05 -19.12 -27.13
C ILE A 469 -12.71 -18.04 -27.98
N LYS A 470 -12.11 -16.85 -28.03
CA LYS A 470 -12.56 -15.76 -28.90
C LYS A 470 -12.45 -16.17 -30.37
N ASN A 471 -13.50 -15.96 -31.14
CA ASN A 471 -13.50 -16.23 -32.58
C ASN A 471 -14.34 -15.19 -33.36
N GLY A 472 -14.00 -14.94 -34.62
CA GLY A 472 -14.71 -14.01 -35.49
C GLY A 472 -14.44 -12.53 -35.18
N LYS A 473 -15.40 -11.65 -35.48
CA LYS A 473 -15.24 -10.20 -35.30
C LYS A 473 -15.26 -9.80 -33.82
N TRP A 474 -14.36 -8.90 -33.45
CA TRP A 474 -14.22 -8.37 -32.10
C TRP A 474 -13.95 -6.87 -32.12
N THR A 475 -14.49 -6.19 -31.12
CA THR A 475 -14.12 -4.83 -30.75
C THR A 475 -13.58 -4.82 -29.32
N GLU A 476 -12.33 -4.44 -29.15
CA GLU A 476 -11.63 -4.34 -27.86
C GLU A 476 -11.40 -2.90 -27.45
N LEU A 477 -11.30 -2.64 -26.15
CA LEU A 477 -10.94 -1.32 -25.64
C LEU A 477 -9.42 -1.17 -25.56
N SER A 478 -8.92 0.05 -25.76
CA SER A 478 -7.55 0.39 -25.39
C SER A 478 -7.32 0.19 -23.89
N GLU A 479 -6.09 -0.18 -23.50
CA GLU A 479 -5.71 -0.25 -22.08
C GLU A 479 -5.83 1.11 -21.38
N LYS A 480 -5.76 2.20 -22.17
CA LYS A 480 -5.93 3.58 -21.72
C LYS A 480 -7.35 4.08 -21.97
N PHE A 481 -8.35 3.19 -22.08
CA PHE A 481 -9.73 3.59 -22.31
C PHE A 481 -10.32 4.27 -21.05
N TRP A 482 -10.81 5.50 -21.23
CA TRP A 482 -11.51 6.31 -20.22
C TRP A 482 -12.26 7.44 -20.94
N ASN A 483 -12.99 8.26 -20.20
CA ASN A 483 -13.82 9.32 -20.77
C ASN A 483 -13.08 10.28 -21.75
N LEU A 484 -11.79 10.54 -21.52
CA LEU A 484 -10.97 11.44 -22.35
C LEU A 484 -10.22 10.73 -23.49
N ASN A 485 -10.07 9.40 -23.44
CA ASN A 485 -9.39 8.63 -24.49
C ASN A 485 -10.24 7.39 -24.81
N GLN A 486 -11.15 7.55 -25.75
CA GLN A 486 -12.11 6.52 -26.16
C GLN A 486 -11.62 5.83 -27.43
N VAL A 487 -10.54 5.06 -27.29
CA VAL A 487 -9.92 4.29 -28.39
C VAL A 487 -10.32 2.83 -28.29
N ILE A 488 -10.79 2.28 -29.42
CA ILE A 488 -11.15 0.88 -29.58
C ILE A 488 -10.37 0.25 -30.75
N TYR A 489 -10.21 -1.07 -30.69
CA TYR A 489 -9.58 -1.87 -31.72
C TYR A 489 -10.62 -2.81 -32.32
N HIS A 490 -10.84 -2.74 -33.63
CA HIS A 490 -11.80 -3.58 -34.34
C HIS A 490 -11.09 -4.53 -35.30
N GLY A 491 -11.33 -5.83 -35.21
CA GLY A 491 -10.71 -6.82 -36.08
C GLY A 491 -11.27 -8.21 -35.90
N ASN A 492 -10.53 -9.22 -36.35
CA ASN A 492 -10.94 -10.63 -36.23
C ASN A 492 -10.02 -11.39 -35.28
N TYR A 493 -10.61 -12.35 -34.57
CA TYR A 493 -9.94 -13.41 -33.85
C TYR A 493 -10.06 -14.73 -34.62
N HIS A 494 -9.02 -15.54 -34.58
CA HIS A 494 -9.02 -16.94 -34.98
C HIS A 494 -8.35 -17.76 -33.88
N ILE A 495 -9.10 -18.68 -33.26
CA ILE A 495 -8.64 -19.56 -32.17
C ILE A 495 -7.95 -18.75 -31.05
N GLY A 496 -8.60 -17.68 -30.61
CA GLY A 496 -8.11 -16.86 -29.50
C GLY A 496 -6.93 -15.94 -29.83
N LYS A 497 -6.45 -15.91 -31.08
CA LYS A 497 -5.41 -14.97 -31.55
C LYS A 497 -5.97 -13.91 -32.50
N LYS A 498 -5.45 -12.69 -32.42
CA LYS A 498 -5.77 -11.62 -33.38
C LYS A 498 -5.29 -12.02 -34.78
N TYR A 499 -6.16 -11.86 -35.76
CA TYR A 499 -5.95 -12.26 -37.14
C TYR A 499 -6.27 -11.13 -38.12
N GLY A 500 -5.42 -10.96 -39.12
CA GLY A 500 -5.65 -10.04 -40.23
C GLY A 500 -5.52 -8.57 -39.84
N LYS A 501 -6.33 -7.71 -40.46
CA LYS A 501 -6.32 -6.27 -40.24
C LYS A 501 -7.13 -5.90 -38.99
N TRP A 502 -6.54 -5.11 -38.13
CA TRP A 502 -7.15 -4.50 -36.95
C TRP A 502 -7.12 -2.99 -37.09
N GLU A 503 -8.29 -2.36 -37.04
CA GLU A 503 -8.45 -0.92 -37.15
C GLU A 503 -8.46 -0.30 -35.76
N GLU A 504 -7.69 0.76 -35.59
CA GLU A 504 -7.73 1.60 -34.39
C GLU A 504 -8.69 2.75 -34.66
N LEU A 505 -9.73 2.83 -33.84
CA LEU A 505 -10.81 3.81 -33.97
C LEU A 505 -10.89 4.65 -32.69
N GLU A 506 -11.05 5.96 -32.85
CA GLU A 506 -11.19 6.93 -31.76
C GLU A 506 -12.52 7.66 -31.86
N ARG A 507 -13.17 7.92 -30.72
CA ARG A 507 -14.37 8.75 -30.63
C ARG A 507 -14.06 10.06 -29.93
N ASN A 508 -14.43 11.18 -30.55
CA ASN A 508 -14.31 12.50 -29.92
C ASN A 508 -15.31 12.63 -28.77
N LYS A 509 -14.81 12.92 -27.56
CA LYS A 509 -15.64 13.05 -26.35
C LYS A 509 -16.75 14.11 -26.47
N TRP A 510 -16.53 15.16 -27.26
CA TRP A 510 -17.47 16.28 -27.41
C TRP A 510 -18.52 16.05 -28.50
N MET A 511 -18.30 15.06 -29.37
CA MET A 511 -19.13 14.82 -30.55
C MET A 511 -19.56 13.35 -30.60
N LYS A 512 -20.26 12.89 -29.56
CA LYS A 512 -20.74 11.50 -29.46
C LYS A 512 -21.53 11.03 -30.69
N HIS A 513 -22.25 11.94 -31.33
CA HIS A 513 -23.07 11.67 -32.53
C HIS A 513 -22.24 11.34 -33.78
N GLU A 514 -20.93 11.67 -33.81
CA GLU A 514 -20.07 11.38 -34.96
C GLU A 514 -19.56 9.93 -35.00
N GLY A 515 -19.81 9.13 -33.95
CA GLY A 515 -19.32 7.75 -33.86
C GLY A 515 -17.79 7.65 -33.72
N PHE A 516 -17.26 6.45 -33.94
CA PHE A 516 -15.82 6.20 -33.92
C PHE A 516 -15.22 6.44 -35.32
N LYS A 517 -14.11 7.19 -35.38
CA LYS A 517 -13.35 7.48 -36.60
C LYS A 517 -12.05 6.70 -36.59
N LYS A 518 -11.66 6.18 -37.75
CA LYS A 518 -10.40 5.44 -37.90
C LYS A 518 -9.21 6.38 -37.78
N ILE A 519 -8.26 6.04 -36.90
CA ILE A 519 -7.02 6.79 -36.66
C ILE A 519 -5.76 5.96 -36.97
N GLY A 520 -5.88 4.64 -37.08
CA GLY A 520 -4.74 3.76 -37.36
C GLY A 520 -5.17 2.36 -37.81
N GLU A 521 -4.18 1.55 -38.18
CA GLU A 521 -4.36 0.14 -38.44
C GLU A 521 -3.10 -0.66 -38.14
N GLN A 522 -3.29 -1.91 -37.69
CA GLN A 522 -2.24 -2.90 -37.52
C GLN A 522 -2.62 -4.19 -38.23
N LYS A 523 -1.64 -4.86 -38.85
CA LYS A 523 -1.83 -6.17 -39.46
C LYS A 523 -1.18 -7.24 -38.59
N TYR A 524 -1.95 -8.26 -38.25
CA TYR A 524 -1.47 -9.46 -37.58
C TYR A 524 -1.40 -10.58 -38.61
N GLU A 525 -0.20 -11.08 -38.87
CA GLU A 525 0.01 -12.19 -39.78
C GLU A 525 -0.26 -13.51 -39.05
N ASP A 526 -0.74 -14.49 -39.80
CA ASP A 526 -0.78 -15.87 -39.33
C ASP A 526 0.66 -16.32 -39.07
N GLN A 527 1.07 -16.27 -37.81
CA GLN A 527 2.01 -17.26 -37.32
C GLN A 527 1.25 -18.59 -37.23
N CYS A 528 0.87 -19.12 -38.39
CA CYS A 528 0.55 -20.52 -38.54
C CYS A 528 1.80 -21.26 -38.10
N VAL A 529 1.79 -21.70 -36.84
CA VAL A 529 2.71 -22.74 -36.41
C VAL A 529 2.27 -23.96 -37.20
N ILE A 530 3.02 -24.25 -38.27
CA ILE A 530 2.95 -25.53 -38.97
C ILE A 530 3.28 -26.57 -37.90
N PHE A 531 2.25 -27.23 -37.37
CA PHE A 531 2.37 -28.36 -36.47
C PHE A 531 1.87 -29.60 -37.17
#